data_AF-A0A917DTT2-F1
#
_entry.id   AF-A0A917DTT2-F1
#
_cell.length_a   1.000
_cell.length_b   1.000
_cell.length_c   1.000
_cell.angle_alpha   90.00
_cell.angle_beta   90.00
_cell.angle_gamma   90.00
#
_symmetry.space_group_name_H-M   'P 1'
#
loop_
_entity.id
_entity.type
_entity.pdbx_description
1 polymer ?
#
loop_
_entity_poly.entity_id
_entity_poly.type
_entity_poly.pdbx_seq_one_letter_code
_entity_poly.pdbx_strand_id
1 'polypeptide(L)'
;MGSKTALIGLLATAAATPAMAQTATVIDPYPRQAPPPPPLTGLPDPVREMVETAIATGDADKVKTVIEIARRTYPDGGAELDKLETGFKANRQRIAAAEAARKREALRTAGPFEGWSGKGEFGALASTGNSEDVGVTAGFKASRVGINWRHAVRLSFDYQRSDGDTTRERYLAAYEPNINISKSAFVYGLGQFERDKVQGFLARYSASSGVGYRFFDREDLKLSAKIGPAWRRTELVDPMTADENDTYFAGLGGLEFEWRFADNWSLTESATAFVSDNSTYTSLTGVQAGIGKRLKARLSYSIEHDTDPPEDTKPTDTLSRISLIYDF
;
A
#
# COMPACT_ATOMS: atom_id res chain seq x y z
N MET A 1 66.66 -28.89 -110.88
CA MET A 1 65.27 -29.01 -111.35
C MET A 1 64.37 -29.15 -110.13
N GLY A 2 63.35 -28.29 -110.00
CA GLY A 2 62.28 -28.30 -108.98
C GLY A 2 62.68 -27.77 -107.58
N SER A 3 62.31 -26.55 -107.14
CA SER A 3 60.98 -26.10 -106.63
C SER A 3 60.53 -26.90 -105.40
N LYS A 4 60.12 -26.40 -104.23
CA LYS A 4 59.70 -25.08 -103.66
C LYS A 4 59.55 -25.35 -102.12
N THR A 5 60.04 -24.50 -101.21
CA THR A 5 59.29 -23.45 -100.45
C THR A 5 58.56 -23.90 -99.15
N ALA A 6 58.96 -23.24 -98.04
CA ALA A 6 58.16 -22.76 -96.87
C ALA A 6 57.53 -23.78 -95.89
N LEU A 7 57.33 -23.51 -94.59
CA LEU A 7 57.81 -22.55 -93.56
C LEU A 7 57.03 -22.90 -92.25
N ILE A 8 57.60 -22.56 -91.07
CA ILE A 8 56.95 -22.30 -89.74
C ILE A 8 56.44 -23.56 -89.01
N GLY A 9 56.79 -23.90 -87.76
CA GLY A 9 57.02 -23.20 -86.48
C GLY A 9 56.18 -23.96 -85.42
N LEU A 10 56.42 -24.05 -84.11
CA LEU A 10 57.36 -23.50 -83.13
C LEU A 10 57.18 -24.32 -81.82
N LEU A 11 58.30 -24.65 -81.14
CA LEU A 11 58.56 -24.85 -79.69
C LEU A 11 57.52 -25.44 -78.72
N ALA A 12 57.96 -26.45 -77.93
CA ALA A 12 58.15 -26.31 -76.49
C ALA A 12 59.05 -27.44 -75.92
N THR A 13 60.04 -27.03 -75.13
CA THR A 13 61.15 -27.79 -74.56
C THR A 13 60.84 -28.33 -73.15
N ALA A 14 61.37 -29.52 -72.83
CA ALA A 14 61.34 -30.13 -71.50
C ALA A 14 62.72 -29.99 -70.80
N ALA A 15 62.67 -29.78 -69.48
CA ALA A 15 63.79 -29.50 -68.59
C ALA A 15 64.39 -30.74 -67.93
N ALA A 16 65.68 -30.66 -67.57
CA ALA A 16 66.28 -31.33 -66.40
C ALA A 16 67.54 -30.56 -65.92
N THR A 17 67.62 -30.40 -64.61
CA THR A 17 68.45 -29.56 -63.72
C THR A 17 69.92 -30.04 -63.56
N PRO A 18 70.88 -29.33 -62.88
CA PRO A 18 70.82 -29.00 -61.44
C PRO A 18 71.52 -27.71 -60.92
N ALA A 19 71.20 -27.43 -59.63
CA ALA A 19 72.00 -26.83 -58.54
C ALA A 19 72.24 -25.30 -58.45
N MET A 20 71.55 -24.65 -57.50
CA MET A 20 71.99 -23.43 -56.82
C MET A 20 71.75 -23.55 -55.30
N ALA A 21 72.71 -23.05 -54.52
CA ALA A 21 72.71 -23.03 -53.06
C ALA A 21 71.67 -22.04 -52.49
N GLN A 22 71.05 -22.40 -51.36
CA GLN A 22 70.06 -21.57 -50.66
C GLN A 22 70.52 -21.28 -49.22
N THR A 23 70.58 -20.01 -48.89
CA THR A 23 70.85 -19.45 -47.55
C THR A 23 69.70 -19.81 -46.60
N ALA A 24 70.03 -20.43 -45.45
CA ALA A 24 69.06 -20.78 -44.43
C ALA A 24 68.58 -19.52 -43.68
N THR A 25 67.29 -19.21 -43.80
CA THR A 25 66.59 -18.24 -42.95
C THR A 25 66.18 -18.95 -41.66
N VAL A 26 66.68 -18.50 -40.52
CA VAL A 26 66.24 -19.00 -39.20
C VAL A 26 64.85 -18.40 -38.94
N ILE A 27 63.82 -19.23 -39.05
CA ILE A 27 62.46 -18.88 -38.65
C ILE A 27 62.38 -19.17 -37.15
N ASP A 28 62.33 -18.12 -36.33
CA ASP A 28 62.12 -18.25 -34.89
C ASP A 28 60.71 -18.85 -34.64
N PRO A 29 60.58 -20.04 -34.02
CA PRO A 29 59.29 -20.69 -33.89
C PRO A 29 58.50 -20.01 -32.77
N TYR A 30 57.53 -19.18 -33.17
CA TYR A 30 56.50 -18.54 -32.35
C TYR A 30 56.98 -17.53 -31.29
N PRO A 31 56.38 -16.33 -31.19
CA PRO A 31 56.54 -15.51 -29.99
C PRO A 31 56.03 -16.31 -28.79
N ARG A 32 56.87 -16.51 -27.77
CA ARG A 32 56.44 -17.10 -26.50
C ARG A 32 55.23 -16.29 -26.01
N GLN A 33 54.09 -16.95 -25.80
CA GLN A 33 52.98 -16.34 -25.07
C GLN A 33 53.54 -15.82 -23.75
N ALA A 34 53.35 -14.53 -23.48
CA ALA A 34 53.60 -13.99 -22.16
C ALA A 34 52.83 -14.85 -21.15
N PRO A 35 53.42 -15.21 -19.99
CA PRO A 35 52.68 -15.95 -18.98
C PRO A 35 51.37 -15.20 -18.70
N PRO A 36 50.23 -15.91 -18.57
CA PRO A 36 48.97 -15.26 -18.26
C PRO A 36 49.19 -14.35 -17.04
N PRO A 37 48.67 -13.11 -17.06
CA PRO A 37 48.75 -12.24 -15.90
C PRO A 37 48.27 -13.03 -14.68
N PRO A 38 48.95 -12.89 -13.52
CA PRO A 38 48.54 -13.61 -12.32
C PRO A 38 47.03 -13.37 -12.10
N PRO A 39 46.28 -14.40 -11.70
CA PRO A 39 44.85 -14.24 -11.44
C PRO A 39 44.66 -13.04 -10.52
N LEU A 40 43.83 -12.08 -10.95
CA LEU A 40 43.53 -10.89 -10.15
C LEU A 40 42.97 -11.37 -8.81
N THR A 41 43.76 -11.27 -7.75
CA THR A 41 43.30 -11.49 -6.38
C THR A 41 42.38 -10.34 -6.00
N GLY A 42 41.07 -10.56 -6.07
CA GLY A 42 40.05 -9.60 -5.69
C GLY A 42 39.22 -9.05 -6.87
N LEU A 43 38.36 -8.08 -6.57
CA LEU A 43 37.49 -7.46 -7.57
C LEU A 43 38.32 -6.50 -8.46
N PRO A 44 38.19 -6.52 -9.80
CA PRO A 44 38.83 -5.53 -10.66
C PRO A 44 38.33 -4.12 -10.35
N ASP A 45 39.23 -3.12 -10.39
CA ASP A 45 38.90 -1.72 -10.05
C ASP A 45 37.66 -1.16 -10.77
N PRO A 46 37.44 -1.41 -12.09
CA PRO A 46 36.24 -0.93 -12.77
C PRO A 46 34.94 -1.51 -12.20
N VAL A 47 34.98 -2.75 -11.71
CA VAL A 47 33.83 -3.45 -11.12
C VAL A 47 33.57 -2.92 -9.71
N ARG A 48 34.64 -2.63 -8.96
CA ARG A 48 34.54 -1.96 -7.65
C ARG A 48 33.89 -0.59 -7.79
N GLU A 49 34.38 0.24 -8.70
CA GLU A 49 33.82 1.57 -8.97
C GLU A 49 32.35 1.50 -9.40
N MET A 50 31.98 0.50 -10.21
CA MET A 50 30.59 0.28 -10.61
C MET A 50 29.69 -0.05 -9.40
N VAL A 51 30.13 -0.92 -8.51
CA VAL A 51 29.40 -1.27 -7.28
C VAL A 51 29.31 -0.07 -6.33
N GLU A 52 30.39 0.68 -6.17
CA GLU A 52 30.42 1.91 -5.35
C GLU A 52 29.50 3.00 -5.91
N THR A 53 29.48 3.18 -7.23
CA THR A 53 28.56 4.10 -7.90
C THR A 53 27.11 3.69 -7.69
N ALA A 54 26.81 2.39 -7.79
CA ALA A 54 25.48 1.87 -7.46
C ALA A 54 25.13 2.13 -5.99
N ILE A 55 26.06 1.91 -5.06
CA ILE A 55 25.90 2.21 -3.63
C ILE A 55 25.62 3.70 -3.40
N ALA A 56 26.30 4.58 -4.12
CA ALA A 56 26.10 6.03 -4.05
C ALA A 56 24.69 6.46 -4.48
N THR A 57 24.00 5.69 -5.33
CA THR A 57 22.60 5.96 -5.69
C THR A 57 21.62 5.73 -4.52
N GLY A 58 22.00 4.94 -3.51
CA GLY A 58 21.15 4.60 -2.37
C GLY A 58 19.98 3.65 -2.68
N ASP A 59 19.85 3.20 -3.93
CA ASP A 59 18.78 2.35 -4.43
C ASP A 59 19.14 0.87 -4.20
N ALA A 60 18.40 0.21 -3.30
CA ALA A 60 18.71 -1.16 -2.88
C ALA A 60 18.57 -2.17 -4.03
N ASP A 61 17.64 -1.96 -4.96
CA ASP A 61 17.39 -2.89 -6.06
C ASP A 61 18.48 -2.77 -7.12
N LYS A 62 18.96 -1.54 -7.40
CA LYS A 62 20.11 -1.31 -8.27
C LYS A 62 21.39 -1.89 -7.67
N VAL A 63 21.65 -1.64 -6.39
CA VAL A 63 22.82 -2.19 -5.69
C VAL A 63 22.80 -3.72 -5.73
N LYS A 64 21.67 -4.34 -5.43
CA LYS A 64 21.50 -5.80 -5.50
C LYS A 64 21.78 -6.34 -6.91
N THR A 65 21.21 -5.71 -7.93
CA THR A 65 21.38 -6.13 -9.33
C THR A 65 22.84 -6.02 -9.76
N VAL A 66 23.51 -4.91 -9.45
CA VAL A 66 24.92 -4.69 -9.82
C VAL A 66 25.83 -5.68 -9.09
N ILE A 67 25.59 -5.95 -7.81
CA ILE A 67 26.34 -6.95 -7.04
C ILE A 67 26.11 -8.36 -7.58
N GLU A 68 24.88 -8.71 -7.98
CA GLU A 68 24.58 -10.02 -8.57
C GLU A 68 25.30 -10.21 -9.91
N ILE A 69 25.30 -9.19 -10.77
CA ILE A 69 26.06 -9.19 -12.02
C ILE A 69 27.56 -9.34 -11.74
N ALA A 70 28.10 -8.56 -10.80
CA ALA A 70 29.51 -8.64 -10.43
C ALA A 70 29.90 -10.02 -9.89
N ARG A 71 29.02 -10.67 -9.12
CA ARG A 71 29.21 -12.04 -8.60
C ARG A 71 29.28 -13.09 -9.70
N ARG A 72 28.44 -12.96 -10.72
CA ARG A 72 28.41 -13.88 -11.88
C ARG A 72 29.64 -13.72 -12.76
N THR A 73 30.12 -12.49 -12.93
CA THR A 73 31.26 -12.18 -13.79
C THR A 73 32.60 -12.42 -13.08
N TYR A 74 32.67 -12.23 -11.77
CA TYR A 74 33.90 -12.34 -10.96
C TYR A 74 33.68 -13.16 -9.68
N PRO A 75 33.60 -14.49 -9.78
CA PRO A 75 33.36 -15.37 -8.63
C PRO A 75 34.45 -15.26 -7.54
N ASP A 76 35.71 -15.06 -7.94
CA ASP A 76 36.85 -14.91 -7.02
C ASP A 76 36.81 -13.61 -6.19
N GLY A 77 36.01 -12.62 -6.62
CA GLY A 77 35.79 -11.35 -5.92
C GLY A 77 34.65 -11.38 -4.90
N GLY A 78 34.01 -12.54 -4.66
CA GLY A 78 32.81 -12.67 -3.82
C GLY A 78 32.96 -12.10 -2.41
N ALA A 79 34.10 -12.35 -1.75
CA ALA A 79 34.35 -11.87 -0.38
C ALA A 79 34.43 -10.33 -0.27
N GLU A 80 34.87 -9.67 -1.34
CA GLU A 80 34.92 -8.20 -1.40
C GLU A 80 33.53 -7.61 -1.67
N LEU A 81 32.78 -8.22 -2.58
CA LEU A 81 31.37 -7.87 -2.83
C LEU A 81 30.51 -8.03 -1.57
N ASP A 82 30.74 -9.07 -0.76
CA ASP A 82 30.03 -9.29 0.51
C ASP A 82 30.31 -8.20 1.54
N LYS A 83 31.57 -7.72 1.60
CA LYS A 83 31.94 -6.59 2.46
C LYS A 83 31.24 -5.30 2.02
N LEU A 84 31.21 -5.02 0.71
CA LEU A 84 30.53 -3.86 0.14
C LEU A 84 29.02 -3.93 0.39
N GLU A 85 28.39 -5.08 0.18
CA GLU A 85 26.96 -5.31 0.44
C GLU A 85 26.63 -5.13 1.93
N THR A 86 27.45 -5.68 2.82
CA THR A 86 27.27 -5.58 4.27
C THR A 86 27.45 -4.13 4.73
N GLY A 87 28.44 -3.41 4.21
CA GLY A 87 28.68 -2.00 4.49
C GLY A 87 27.50 -1.13 4.06
N PHE A 88 26.96 -1.36 2.86
CA PHE A 88 25.76 -0.69 2.37
C PHE A 88 24.55 -0.95 3.27
N LYS A 89 24.27 -2.21 3.60
CA LYS A 89 23.16 -2.59 4.50
C LYS A 89 23.31 -1.95 5.89
N ALA A 90 24.51 -1.95 6.45
CA ALA A 90 24.79 -1.34 7.74
C ALA A 90 24.61 0.19 7.71
N ASN A 91 25.09 0.87 6.66
CA ASN A 91 24.89 2.31 6.49
C ASN A 91 23.40 2.66 6.36
N ARG A 92 22.65 1.89 5.55
CA ARG A 92 21.20 2.03 5.41
C ARG A 92 20.47 1.85 6.74
N GLN A 93 20.85 0.83 7.52
CA GLN A 93 20.29 0.62 8.85
C GLN A 93 20.57 1.78 9.79
N ARG A 94 21.78 2.36 9.76
CA ARG A 94 22.13 3.55 10.54
C ARG A 94 21.30 4.78 10.13
N ILE A 95 21.17 5.05 8.83
CA ILE A 95 20.37 6.16 8.32
C ILE A 95 18.90 5.98 8.71
N ALA A 96 18.34 4.78 8.49
CA ALA A 96 16.97 4.46 8.88
C ALA A 96 16.74 4.57 10.39
N ALA A 97 17.71 4.14 11.21
CA ALA A 97 17.65 4.28 12.66
C ALA A 97 17.71 5.76 13.10
N ALA A 98 18.57 6.57 12.48
CA ALA A 98 18.65 8.01 12.74
C ALA A 98 17.37 8.75 12.31
N GLU A 99 16.80 8.41 11.16
CA GLU A 99 15.49 8.93 10.73
C GLU A 99 14.36 8.52 11.66
N ALA A 100 14.34 7.25 12.09
CA ALA A 100 13.38 6.77 13.07
C ALA A 100 13.52 7.50 14.41
N ALA A 101 14.76 7.75 14.87
CA ALA A 101 15.03 8.53 16.07
C ALA A 101 14.53 9.98 15.95
N ARG A 102 14.83 10.66 14.83
CA ARG A 102 14.33 12.01 14.55
C ARG A 102 12.80 12.08 14.51
N LYS A 103 12.16 11.13 13.81
CA LYS A 103 10.70 11.02 13.76
C LYS A 103 10.12 10.79 15.16
N ARG A 104 10.74 9.92 15.96
CA ARG A 104 10.31 9.63 17.33
C ARG A 104 10.42 10.84 18.24
N GLU A 105 11.48 11.63 18.10
CA GLU A 105 11.66 12.87 18.84
C GLU A 105 10.62 13.92 18.44
N ALA A 106 10.40 14.12 17.14
CA ALA A 106 9.34 15.00 16.63
C ALA A 106 7.95 14.61 17.14
N LEU A 107 7.63 13.31 17.16
CA LEU A 107 6.37 12.79 17.72
C LEU A 107 6.28 12.96 19.23
N ARG A 108 7.41 13.03 19.94
CA ARG A 108 7.45 13.24 21.40
C ARG A 108 7.25 14.70 21.77
N THR A 109 7.75 15.62 20.95
CA THR A 109 7.61 17.07 21.15
C THR A 109 6.32 17.63 20.54
N ALA A 110 5.66 16.88 19.65
CA ALA A 110 4.44 17.32 18.98
C ALA A 110 3.31 17.61 19.98
N GLY A 111 2.70 18.78 19.84
CA GLY A 111 1.55 19.19 20.63
C GLY A 111 0.33 18.27 20.41
N PRO A 112 -0.70 18.37 21.27
CA PRO A 112 -1.90 17.52 21.18
C PRO A 112 -2.70 17.70 19.87
N PHE A 113 -2.56 18.85 19.22
CA PHE A 113 -3.24 19.19 17.96
C PHE A 113 -2.35 19.03 16.71
N GLU A 114 -1.10 18.58 16.88
CA GLU A 114 -0.15 18.39 15.78
C GLU A 114 -0.09 16.92 15.32
N GLY A 115 0.16 16.71 14.02
CA GLY A 115 0.32 15.37 13.44
C GLY A 115 -0.99 14.65 13.11
N TRP A 116 -2.09 15.38 13.02
CA TRP A 116 -3.35 14.86 12.50
C TRP A 116 -3.35 14.86 10.98
N SER A 117 -3.77 13.75 10.38
CA SER A 117 -4.16 13.64 8.98
C SER A 117 -5.63 13.27 8.90
N GLY A 118 -6.33 13.74 7.87
CA GLY A 118 -7.78 13.55 7.83
C GLY A 118 -8.40 13.56 6.45
N LYS A 119 -9.68 13.20 6.44
CA LYS A 119 -10.58 13.19 5.31
C LYS A 119 -11.88 13.88 5.71
N GLY A 120 -12.27 14.90 4.98
CA GLY A 120 -13.63 15.44 5.00
C GLY A 120 -14.45 14.80 3.88
N GLU A 121 -15.68 14.44 4.14
CA GLU A 121 -16.64 13.92 3.17
C GLU A 121 -17.86 14.85 3.12
N PHE A 122 -18.33 15.17 1.93
CA PHE A 122 -19.54 15.95 1.72
C PHE A 122 -20.38 15.33 0.60
N GLY A 123 -21.69 15.20 0.83
CA GLY A 123 -22.66 14.74 -0.15
C GLY A 123 -23.92 15.59 -0.09
N ALA A 124 -24.58 15.76 -1.23
CA ALA A 124 -25.86 16.44 -1.32
C ALA A 124 -26.77 15.72 -2.32
N LEU A 125 -28.05 15.69 -2.02
CA LEU A 125 -29.12 15.15 -2.85
C LEU A 125 -30.21 16.23 -2.98
N ALA A 126 -30.69 16.42 -4.19
CA ALA A 126 -31.88 17.22 -4.46
C ALA A 126 -32.67 16.55 -5.58
N SER A 127 -33.97 16.33 -5.37
CA SER A 127 -34.91 15.81 -6.36
C SER A 127 -36.20 16.62 -6.31
N THR A 128 -36.78 16.88 -7.47
CA THR A 128 -38.04 17.62 -7.61
C THR A 128 -38.90 16.95 -8.68
N GLY A 129 -40.22 16.97 -8.49
CA GLY A 129 -41.18 16.43 -9.45
C GLY A 129 -42.35 15.78 -8.74
N ASN A 130 -42.49 14.46 -8.88
CA ASN A 130 -43.52 13.69 -8.17
C ASN A 130 -43.26 13.56 -6.67
N SER A 131 -41.99 13.69 -6.26
CA SER A 131 -41.55 13.84 -4.88
C SER A 131 -40.56 15.00 -4.78
N GLU A 132 -40.50 15.65 -3.62
CA GLU A 132 -39.52 16.67 -3.26
C GLU A 132 -38.54 16.10 -2.22
N ASP A 133 -37.32 15.77 -2.66
CA ASP A 133 -36.29 15.19 -1.81
C ASP A 133 -35.12 16.17 -1.65
N VAL A 134 -34.69 16.39 -0.41
CA VAL A 134 -33.46 17.14 -0.11
C VAL A 134 -32.65 16.39 0.94
N GLY A 135 -31.37 16.22 0.69
CA GLY A 135 -30.48 15.50 1.59
C GLY A 135 -29.07 16.10 1.62
N VAL A 136 -28.45 16.06 2.80
CA VAL A 136 -27.07 16.47 3.02
C VAL A 136 -26.38 15.43 3.88
N THR A 137 -25.14 15.13 3.51
CA THR A 137 -24.23 14.27 4.26
C THR A 137 -22.94 15.02 4.50
N ALA A 138 -22.45 14.96 5.73
CA ALA A 138 -21.10 15.38 6.07
C ALA A 138 -20.41 14.27 6.87
N GLY A 139 -19.15 13.99 6.54
CA GLY A 139 -18.30 13.06 7.25
C GLY A 139 -16.96 13.67 7.55
N PHE A 140 -16.38 13.33 8.69
CA PHE A 140 -15.05 13.74 9.08
C PHE A 140 -14.33 12.56 9.69
N LYS A 141 -13.17 12.21 9.14
CA LYS A 141 -12.29 11.18 9.69
C LYS A 141 -10.93 11.81 9.91
N ALA A 142 -10.40 11.77 11.12
CA ALA A 142 -9.06 12.24 11.41
C ALA A 142 -8.30 11.17 12.19
N SER A 143 -6.99 11.07 11.95
CA SER A 143 -6.12 10.19 12.72
C SER A 143 -4.80 10.84 13.04
N ARG A 144 -4.29 10.55 14.24
CA ARG A 144 -2.96 10.98 14.71
C ARG A 144 -2.13 9.77 15.03
N VAL A 145 -0.98 9.64 14.38
CA VAL A 145 -0.04 8.54 14.61
C VAL A 145 1.08 9.05 15.52
N GLY A 146 1.13 8.53 16.74
CA GLY A 146 2.23 8.70 17.68
C GLY A 146 3.23 7.54 17.60
N ILE A 147 4.07 7.42 18.62
CA ILE A 147 5.15 6.40 18.67
C ILE A 147 4.54 4.99 18.74
N ASN A 148 3.73 4.74 19.76
CA ASN A 148 3.04 3.45 19.96
C ASN A 148 1.52 3.60 19.87
N TRP A 149 1.02 4.83 19.85
CA TRP A 149 -0.41 5.14 19.88
C TRP A 149 -0.87 5.65 18.52
N ARG A 150 -2.06 5.26 18.12
CA ARG A 150 -2.79 5.88 17.03
C ARG A 150 -4.15 6.29 17.56
N HIS A 151 -4.52 7.53 17.37
CA HIS A 151 -5.85 8.03 17.69
C HIS A 151 -6.62 8.15 16.39
N ALA A 152 -7.87 7.69 16.37
CA ALA A 152 -8.79 7.92 15.26
C ALA A 152 -10.08 8.54 15.77
N VAL A 153 -10.54 9.58 15.08
CA VAL A 153 -11.81 10.27 15.33
C VAL A 153 -12.65 10.16 14.07
N ARG A 154 -13.92 9.80 14.22
CA ARG A 154 -14.91 9.78 13.14
C ARG A 154 -16.14 10.55 13.58
N LEU A 155 -16.58 11.49 12.77
CA LEU A 155 -17.85 12.20 12.92
C LEU A 155 -18.63 12.00 11.62
N SER A 156 -19.93 11.76 11.70
CA SER A 156 -20.81 11.81 10.54
C SER A 156 -22.15 12.43 10.89
N PHE A 157 -22.71 13.10 9.90
CA PHE A 157 -23.99 13.77 9.93
C PHE A 157 -24.73 13.45 8.64
N ASP A 158 -25.94 12.94 8.76
CA ASP A 158 -26.81 12.62 7.64
C ASP A 158 -28.20 13.18 7.91
N TYR A 159 -28.67 14.01 7.00
CA TYR A 159 -30.00 14.59 7.06
C TYR A 159 -30.69 14.44 5.71
N GLN A 160 -31.91 13.91 5.70
CA GLN A 160 -32.72 13.77 4.50
C GLN A 160 -34.18 14.04 4.81
N ARG A 161 -34.83 14.76 3.89
CA ARG A 161 -36.26 15.05 3.90
C ARG A 161 -36.86 14.63 2.56
N SER A 162 -38.04 14.03 2.60
CA SER A 162 -38.83 13.61 1.44
C SER A 162 -40.26 14.11 1.65
N ASP A 163 -40.81 14.87 0.70
CA ASP A 163 -42.18 15.40 0.71
C ASP A 163 -42.59 16.14 1.98
N GLY A 164 -41.62 16.81 2.62
CA GLY A 164 -41.85 17.53 3.87
C GLY A 164 -41.67 16.69 5.14
N ASP A 165 -41.39 15.39 5.05
CA ASP A 165 -41.12 14.52 6.20
C ASP A 165 -39.63 14.18 6.31
N THR A 166 -39.09 14.21 7.53
CA THR A 166 -37.70 13.85 7.79
C THR A 166 -37.56 12.33 7.70
N THR A 167 -36.91 11.85 6.65
CA THR A 167 -36.69 10.42 6.39
C THR A 167 -35.34 9.92 6.88
N ARG A 168 -34.41 10.82 7.22
CA ARG A 168 -33.15 10.46 7.88
C ARG A 168 -32.64 11.63 8.73
N GLU A 169 -32.29 11.36 9.98
CA GLU A 169 -31.59 12.31 10.85
C GLU A 169 -30.62 11.56 11.76
N ARG A 170 -29.40 11.32 11.27
CA ARG A 170 -28.37 10.53 11.94
C ARG A 170 -27.13 11.35 12.27
N TYR A 171 -26.68 11.24 13.52
CA TYR A 171 -25.42 11.80 14.00
C TYR A 171 -24.59 10.67 14.59
N LEU A 172 -23.32 10.59 14.22
CA LEU A 172 -22.37 9.64 14.80
C LEU A 172 -21.09 10.34 15.19
N ALA A 173 -20.60 10.02 16.37
CA ALA A 173 -19.28 10.40 16.84
C ALA A 173 -18.57 9.16 17.40
N ALA A 174 -17.38 8.84 16.91
CA ALA A 174 -16.59 7.72 17.37
C ALA A 174 -15.13 8.14 17.60
N TYR A 175 -14.55 7.60 18.65
CA TYR A 175 -13.15 7.76 19.01
C TYR A 175 -12.53 6.39 19.28
N GLU A 176 -11.44 6.10 18.58
CA GLU A 176 -10.76 4.81 18.62
C GLU A 176 -9.25 5.00 18.87
N PRO A 177 -8.79 4.93 20.13
CA PRO A 177 -7.37 4.84 20.44
C PRO A 177 -6.84 3.41 20.26
N ASN A 178 -5.73 3.29 19.53
CA ASN A 178 -5.06 2.02 19.24
C ASN A 178 -3.62 2.06 19.77
N ILE A 179 -3.16 0.99 20.43
CA ILE A 179 -1.79 0.81 20.89
C ILE A 179 -1.16 -0.33 20.08
N ASN A 180 -0.06 -0.05 19.39
CA ASN A 180 0.70 -1.07 18.68
C ASN A 180 1.52 -1.90 19.67
N ILE A 181 1.23 -3.20 19.75
CA ILE A 181 2.05 -4.17 20.50
C ILE A 181 3.23 -4.62 19.62
N SER A 182 2.97 -4.84 18.34
CA SER A 182 3.97 -5.21 17.34
C SER A 182 3.72 -4.46 16.02
N LYS A 183 4.46 -4.81 14.97
CA LYS A 183 4.23 -4.25 13.62
C LYS A 183 2.83 -4.59 13.09
N SER A 184 2.30 -5.77 13.44
CA SER A 184 1.03 -6.28 12.92
C SER A 184 -0.07 -6.33 13.97
N ALA A 185 0.26 -6.51 15.26
CA ALA A 185 -0.73 -6.64 16.33
C ALA A 185 -0.92 -5.32 17.10
N PHE A 186 -2.17 -5.00 17.43
CA PHE A 186 -2.53 -3.83 18.22
C PHE A 186 -3.66 -4.13 19.20
N VAL A 187 -3.75 -3.33 20.26
CA VAL A 187 -4.91 -3.24 21.15
C VAL A 187 -5.70 -2.02 20.75
N TYR A 188 -7.02 -2.10 20.77
CA TYR A 188 -7.89 -0.96 20.53
C TYR A 188 -8.82 -0.72 21.71
N GLY A 189 -9.19 0.55 21.89
CA GLY A 189 -10.39 0.97 22.58
C GLY A 189 -11.30 1.68 21.59
N LEU A 190 -12.60 1.66 21.83
CA LEU A 190 -13.61 2.32 21.01
C LEU A 190 -14.64 2.94 21.94
N GLY A 191 -14.93 4.22 21.74
CA GLY A 191 -16.13 4.88 22.25
C GLY A 191 -16.92 5.41 21.07
N GLN A 192 -18.22 5.16 21.03
CA GLN A 192 -19.13 5.61 19.99
C GLN A 192 -20.40 6.16 20.61
N PHE A 193 -20.85 7.28 20.06
CA PHE A 193 -22.14 7.90 20.31
C PHE A 193 -22.87 7.99 18.98
N GLU A 194 -24.15 7.65 19.01
CA GLU A 194 -25.02 7.68 17.86
C GLU A 194 -26.39 8.20 18.25
N ARG A 195 -27.01 8.94 17.33
CA ARG A 195 -28.39 9.40 17.44
C ARG A 195 -29.04 9.23 16.08
N ASP A 196 -30.17 8.53 16.03
CA ASP A 196 -30.97 8.36 14.82
C ASP A 196 -32.45 8.39 15.20
N LYS A 197 -33.07 9.57 15.05
CA LYS A 197 -34.46 9.75 15.48
C LYS A 197 -35.45 8.98 14.62
N VAL A 198 -35.12 8.78 13.34
CA VAL A 198 -36.04 8.13 12.39
C VAL A 198 -36.06 6.62 12.63
N GLN A 199 -34.93 6.04 13.03
CA GLN A 199 -34.88 4.66 13.51
C GLN A 199 -35.34 4.50 14.97
N GLY A 200 -35.87 5.54 15.63
CA GLY A 200 -36.37 5.46 17.01
C GLY A 200 -35.29 5.52 18.10
N PHE A 201 -34.03 5.80 17.76
CA PHE A 201 -32.92 5.91 18.71
C PHE A 201 -32.68 7.37 19.13
N LEU A 202 -33.02 7.70 20.37
CA LEU A 202 -32.73 9.01 20.95
C LEU A 202 -31.22 9.18 21.19
N ALA A 203 -30.58 8.14 21.74
CA ALA A 203 -29.15 8.06 21.91
C ALA A 203 -28.69 6.59 22.02
N ARG A 204 -27.54 6.27 21.43
CA ARG A 204 -26.89 4.97 21.53
C ARG A 204 -25.43 5.17 21.89
N TYR A 205 -25.03 4.66 23.04
CA TYR A 205 -23.65 4.70 23.52
C TYR A 205 -23.05 3.30 23.39
N SER A 206 -21.90 3.20 22.74
CA SER A 206 -21.16 1.95 22.62
C SER A 206 -19.73 2.12 23.08
N ALA A 207 -19.24 1.17 23.87
CA ALA A 207 -17.86 1.08 24.28
C ALA A 207 -17.33 -0.31 23.95
N SER A 208 -16.12 -0.41 23.41
CA SER A 208 -15.48 -1.71 23.14
C SER A 208 -13.99 -1.60 23.36
N SER A 209 -13.36 -2.72 23.69
CA SER A 209 -11.91 -2.84 23.71
C SER A 209 -11.53 -4.23 23.30
N GLY A 210 -10.34 -4.40 22.73
CA GLY A 210 -9.90 -5.71 22.30
C GLY A 210 -8.60 -5.69 21.54
N VAL A 211 -8.38 -6.72 20.75
CA VAL A 211 -7.17 -6.90 19.97
C VAL A 211 -7.49 -6.84 18.48
N GLY A 212 -6.51 -6.42 17.70
CA GLY A 212 -6.59 -6.41 16.25
C GLY A 212 -5.27 -6.80 15.60
N TYR A 213 -5.39 -7.22 14.36
CA TYR A 213 -4.28 -7.70 13.55
C TYR A 213 -4.34 -7.07 12.16
N ARG A 214 -3.20 -6.53 11.72
CA ARG A 214 -2.98 -6.03 10.36
C ARG A 214 -2.36 -7.15 9.55
N PHE A 215 -3.18 -7.77 8.70
CA PHE A 215 -2.75 -8.81 7.77
C PHE A 215 -1.88 -8.21 6.65
N PHE A 216 -2.32 -7.06 6.13
CA PHE A 216 -1.57 -6.26 5.16
C PHE A 216 -1.54 -4.81 5.62
N ASP A 217 -0.36 -4.20 5.57
CA ASP A 217 -0.16 -2.78 5.86
C ASP A 217 0.90 -2.23 4.89
N ARG A 218 0.48 -2.12 3.62
CA ARG A 218 1.27 -1.56 2.52
C ARG A 218 0.62 -0.28 2.01
N GLU A 219 1.34 0.45 1.17
CA GLU A 219 0.83 1.69 0.56
C GLU A 219 -0.31 1.44 -0.44
N ASP A 220 -0.35 0.25 -1.05
CA ASP A 220 -1.33 -0.18 -2.05
C ASP A 220 -2.45 -1.04 -1.47
N LEU A 221 -2.18 -1.75 -0.37
CA LEU A 221 -3.09 -2.75 0.19
C LEU A 221 -3.03 -2.75 1.72
N LYS A 222 -4.18 -2.53 2.34
CA LYS A 222 -4.38 -2.60 3.78
C LYS A 222 -5.53 -3.54 4.09
N LEU A 223 -5.30 -4.43 5.05
CA LEU A 223 -6.32 -5.31 5.60
C LEU A 223 -6.05 -5.46 7.08
N SER A 224 -7.05 -5.14 7.88
CA SER A 224 -7.01 -5.37 9.32
C SER A 224 -8.33 -5.94 9.82
N ALA A 225 -8.24 -6.78 10.83
CA ALA A 225 -9.41 -7.22 11.59
C ALA A 225 -9.20 -6.92 13.07
N LYS A 226 -10.31 -6.75 13.78
CA LYS A 226 -10.34 -6.55 15.22
C LYS A 226 -11.47 -7.36 15.85
N ILE A 227 -11.26 -7.78 17.08
CA ILE A 227 -12.27 -8.47 17.87
C ILE A 227 -12.14 -8.09 19.34
N GLY A 228 -13.25 -7.97 20.04
CA GLY A 228 -13.23 -7.71 21.48
C GLY A 228 -14.62 -7.68 22.13
N PRO A 229 -14.68 -7.72 23.46
CA PRO A 229 -15.92 -7.42 24.18
C PRO A 229 -16.38 -5.99 23.88
N ALA A 230 -17.69 -5.82 23.90
CA ALA A 230 -18.35 -4.55 23.75
C ALA A 230 -19.52 -4.41 24.72
N TRP A 231 -19.88 -3.17 24.96
CA TRP A 231 -20.98 -2.75 25.80
C TRP A 231 -21.78 -1.72 25.01
N ARG A 232 -23.09 -1.86 24.99
CA ARG A 232 -23.98 -0.90 24.33
C ARG A 232 -25.17 -0.59 25.22
N ARG A 233 -25.51 0.69 25.29
CA ARG A 233 -26.72 1.20 25.90
C ARG A 233 -27.50 2.00 24.86
N THR A 234 -28.78 1.70 24.72
CA THR A 234 -29.67 2.38 23.79
C THR A 234 -30.78 3.08 24.57
N GLU A 235 -31.04 4.33 24.24
CA GLU A 235 -32.16 5.14 24.72
C GLU A 235 -33.10 5.39 23.54
N LEU A 236 -34.35 4.98 23.68
CA LEU A 236 -35.38 5.06 22.64
C LEU A 236 -36.15 6.39 22.73
N VAL A 237 -36.79 6.79 21.62
CA VAL A 237 -37.53 8.07 21.53
C VAL A 237 -38.88 8.05 22.27
N ASP A 238 -39.53 6.88 22.41
CA ASP A 238 -40.82 6.77 23.11
C ASP A 238 -40.65 6.37 24.59
N PRO A 239 -41.08 7.19 25.57
CA PRO A 239 -41.00 6.87 26.99
C PRO A 239 -41.99 5.80 27.48
N MET A 240 -43.00 5.39 26.68
CA MET A 240 -43.95 4.33 27.06
C MET A 240 -43.37 2.91 26.89
N THR A 241 -42.27 2.77 26.15
CA THR A 241 -41.42 1.56 26.08
C THR A 241 -40.12 1.71 26.88
N ALA A 242 -39.90 2.83 27.57
CA ALA A 242 -38.64 3.17 28.23
C ALA A 242 -38.36 2.46 29.57
N ASP A 243 -39.20 1.50 30.00
CA ASP A 243 -38.82 0.54 31.04
C ASP A 243 -37.75 -0.45 30.53
N GLU A 244 -37.54 -0.57 29.22
CA GLU A 244 -36.46 -1.33 28.57
C GLU A 244 -35.21 -0.45 28.34
N ASN A 245 -34.62 0.06 29.42
CA ASN A 245 -33.24 0.59 29.35
C ASN A 245 -32.28 -0.59 29.12
N ASP A 246 -32.15 -1.01 27.88
CA ASP A 246 -31.38 -2.21 27.60
C ASP A 246 -29.89 -1.94 27.52
N THR A 247 -29.20 -2.58 28.46
CA THR A 247 -27.75 -2.60 28.55
C THR A 247 -27.27 -3.97 28.12
N TYR A 248 -26.57 -4.04 26.99
CA TYR A 248 -26.10 -5.30 26.44
C TYR A 248 -24.59 -5.43 26.60
N PHE A 249 -24.16 -6.60 27.06
CA PHE A 249 -22.81 -7.10 26.79
C PHE A 249 -22.83 -7.81 25.43
N ALA A 250 -21.79 -7.54 24.64
CA ALA A 250 -21.72 -8.02 23.26
C ALA A 250 -20.29 -8.39 22.89
N GLY A 251 -20.15 -9.07 21.76
CA GLY A 251 -18.89 -9.17 21.02
C GLY A 251 -18.88 -8.17 19.87
N LEU A 252 -17.76 -7.48 19.65
CA LEU A 252 -17.53 -6.67 18.46
C LEU A 252 -16.47 -7.35 17.59
N GLY A 253 -16.82 -7.61 16.34
CA GLY A 253 -15.90 -7.96 15.27
C GLY A 253 -15.86 -6.82 14.24
N GLY A 254 -14.68 -6.51 13.72
CA GLY A 254 -14.51 -5.50 12.67
C GLY A 254 -13.48 -5.92 11.65
N LEU A 255 -13.71 -5.56 10.39
CA LEU A 255 -12.81 -5.78 9.26
C LEU A 255 -12.74 -4.49 8.45
N GLU A 256 -11.52 -4.05 8.15
CA GLU A 256 -11.23 -2.85 7.38
C GLU A 256 -10.27 -3.24 6.25
N PHE A 257 -10.69 -2.98 5.02
CA PHE A 257 -9.95 -3.28 3.80
C PHE A 257 -9.86 -2.04 2.91
N GLU A 258 -8.67 -1.76 2.41
CA GLU A 258 -8.39 -0.69 1.45
C GLU A 258 -7.40 -1.21 0.40
N TRP A 259 -7.78 -1.14 -0.88
CA TRP A 259 -6.94 -1.58 -1.99
C TRP A 259 -6.92 -0.53 -3.10
N ARG A 260 -5.74 0.03 -3.36
CA ARG A 260 -5.47 0.91 -4.49
C ARG A 260 -5.08 0.06 -5.71
N PHE A 261 -6.09 -0.31 -6.50
CA PHE A 261 -5.93 -1.18 -7.66
C PHE A 261 -5.45 -0.45 -8.93
N ALA A 262 -5.54 0.88 -8.95
CA ALA A 262 -4.94 1.74 -9.97
C ALA A 262 -4.50 3.07 -9.33
N ASP A 263 -3.69 3.86 -10.03
CA ASP A 263 -3.07 5.08 -9.47
C ASP A 263 -4.06 6.03 -8.78
N ASN A 264 -5.25 6.20 -9.39
CA ASN A 264 -6.31 7.08 -8.91
C ASN A 264 -7.56 6.33 -8.45
N TRP A 265 -7.53 5.00 -8.35
CA TRP A 265 -8.71 4.23 -7.95
C TRP A 265 -8.43 3.36 -6.74
N SER A 266 -9.32 3.42 -5.76
CA SER A 266 -9.26 2.57 -4.58
C SER A 266 -10.62 1.97 -4.26
N LEU A 267 -10.59 0.71 -3.83
CA LEU A 267 -11.70 0.00 -3.25
C LEU A 267 -11.54 -0.01 -1.73
N THR A 268 -12.63 0.26 -1.02
CA THR A 268 -12.71 0.26 0.44
C THR A 268 -13.86 -0.63 0.88
N GLU A 269 -13.65 -1.40 1.93
CA GLU A 269 -14.68 -2.21 2.59
C GLU A 269 -14.51 -2.10 4.10
N SER A 270 -15.58 -1.76 4.79
CA SER A 270 -15.64 -1.72 6.25
C SER A 270 -16.81 -2.58 6.70
N ALA A 271 -16.52 -3.69 7.36
CA ALA A 271 -17.54 -4.56 7.92
C ALA A 271 -17.41 -4.59 9.45
N THR A 272 -18.53 -4.46 10.16
CA THR A 272 -18.59 -4.58 11.62
C THR A 272 -19.78 -5.46 12.01
N ALA A 273 -19.55 -6.31 13.00
CA ALA A 273 -20.55 -7.18 13.59
C ALA A 273 -20.56 -6.93 15.10
N PHE A 274 -21.71 -6.50 15.61
CA PHE A 274 -22.00 -6.38 17.03
C PHE A 274 -22.92 -7.53 17.39
N VAL A 275 -22.40 -8.51 18.12
CA VAL A 275 -23.09 -9.75 18.42
C VAL A 275 -23.56 -9.72 19.88
N SER A 276 -24.87 -9.58 20.06
CA SER A 276 -25.60 -9.66 21.33
C SER A 276 -26.98 -10.26 21.07
N ASP A 277 -27.85 -10.31 22.09
CA ASP A 277 -29.26 -10.72 21.93
C ASP A 277 -29.94 -9.91 20.80
N ASN A 278 -29.65 -8.61 20.72
CA ASN A 278 -29.92 -7.78 19.55
C ASN A 278 -28.62 -7.53 18.76
N SER A 279 -28.38 -8.30 17.70
CA SER A 279 -27.16 -8.21 16.89
C SER A 279 -27.30 -7.21 15.74
N THR A 280 -26.25 -6.43 15.51
CA THR A 280 -26.16 -5.45 14.42
C THR A 280 -25.01 -5.79 13.49
N TYR A 281 -25.28 -5.90 12.20
CA TYR A 281 -24.27 -6.13 11.15
C TYR A 281 -24.25 -4.96 10.20
N THR A 282 -23.07 -4.39 9.95
CA THR A 282 -22.90 -3.28 9.03
C THR A 282 -21.81 -3.62 8.03
N SER A 283 -22.04 -3.34 6.75
CA SER A 283 -21.04 -3.38 5.69
C SER A 283 -21.10 -2.07 4.92
N LEU A 284 -19.94 -1.50 4.60
CA LEU A 284 -19.81 -0.29 3.81
C LEU A 284 -18.74 -0.52 2.75
N THR A 285 -19.20 -0.79 1.53
CA THR A 285 -18.36 -0.84 0.35
C THR A 285 -18.24 0.55 -0.25
N GLY A 286 -17.05 0.93 -0.71
CA GLY A 286 -16.83 2.19 -1.40
C GLY A 286 -15.78 2.11 -2.47
N VAL A 287 -16.08 2.66 -3.64
CA VAL A 287 -15.11 2.89 -4.72
C VAL A 287 -14.80 4.38 -4.76
N GLN A 288 -13.51 4.72 -4.69
CA GLN A 288 -13.04 6.10 -4.71
C GLN A 288 -12.20 6.35 -5.96
N ALA A 289 -12.48 7.45 -6.64
CA ALA A 289 -11.75 7.93 -7.81
C ALA A 289 -11.11 9.29 -7.52
N GLY A 290 -9.80 9.40 -7.71
CA GLY A 290 -9.05 10.65 -7.58
C GLY A 290 -9.38 11.63 -8.71
N ILE A 291 -9.84 12.81 -8.35
CA ILE A 291 -10.11 13.93 -9.27
C ILE A 291 -8.93 14.91 -9.27
N GLY A 292 -8.28 15.09 -8.12
CA GLY A 292 -7.10 15.93 -7.97
C GLY A 292 -6.23 15.48 -6.80
N LYS A 293 -5.19 16.26 -6.47
CA LYS A 293 -4.21 15.89 -5.44
C LYS A 293 -4.81 15.62 -4.05
N ARG A 294 -5.91 16.29 -3.71
CA ARG A 294 -6.60 16.20 -2.41
C ARG A 294 -8.08 15.90 -2.53
N LEU A 295 -8.59 15.71 -3.75
CA LEU A 295 -10.03 15.60 -4.00
C LEU A 295 -10.34 14.26 -4.67
N LYS A 296 -11.30 13.54 -4.12
CA LYS A 296 -11.75 12.24 -4.60
C LYS A 296 -13.27 12.21 -4.66
N ALA A 297 -13.85 11.61 -5.69
CA ALA A 297 -15.25 11.19 -5.65
C ALA A 297 -15.33 9.79 -5.05
N ARG A 298 -16.39 9.52 -4.29
CA ARG A 298 -16.70 8.20 -3.75
C ARG A 298 -18.10 7.80 -4.15
N LEU A 299 -18.23 6.59 -4.70
CA LEU A 299 -19.49 5.86 -4.74
C LEU A 299 -19.45 4.85 -3.59
N SER A 300 -20.48 4.80 -2.77
CA SER A 300 -20.57 3.91 -1.62
C SER A 300 -21.92 3.22 -1.54
N TYR A 301 -21.90 2.02 -0.98
CA TYR A 301 -23.06 1.20 -0.72
C TYR A 301 -22.93 0.65 0.70
N SER A 302 -23.86 1.02 1.58
CA SER A 302 -23.93 0.50 2.94
C SER A 302 -25.13 -0.41 3.12
N ILE A 303 -24.92 -1.49 3.86
CA ILE A 303 -25.94 -2.40 4.35
C ILE A 303 -25.85 -2.38 5.87
N GLU A 304 -26.97 -2.16 6.54
CA GLU A 304 -27.12 -2.25 7.99
C GLU A 304 -28.26 -3.23 8.29
N HIS A 305 -27.99 -4.22 9.13
CA HIS A 305 -28.95 -5.26 9.50
C HIS A 305 -29.01 -5.41 11.01
N ASP A 306 -30.18 -5.16 11.57
CA ASP A 306 -30.50 -5.32 12.99
C ASP A 306 -31.43 -6.54 13.17
N THR A 307 -31.08 -7.46 14.07
CA THR A 307 -31.89 -8.66 14.30
C THR A 307 -33.15 -8.37 15.11
N ASP A 308 -33.14 -7.31 15.91
CA ASP A 308 -34.26 -6.90 16.74
C ASP A 308 -34.40 -5.37 16.69
N PRO A 309 -34.94 -4.82 15.58
CA PRO A 309 -35.07 -3.38 15.41
C PRO A 309 -36.33 -2.87 16.16
N PRO A 310 -36.41 -1.57 16.51
CA PRO A 310 -37.59 -1.00 17.18
C PRO A 310 -38.90 -1.29 16.42
N GLU A 311 -40.02 -1.27 17.15
CA GLU A 311 -41.35 -1.44 16.54
C GLU A 311 -41.56 -0.49 15.35
N ASP A 312 -42.23 -0.98 14.31
CA ASP A 312 -42.49 -0.28 13.04
C ASP A 312 -41.26 0.05 12.17
N THR A 313 -40.09 -0.55 12.43
CA THR A 313 -38.89 -0.40 11.58
C THR A 313 -38.53 -1.70 10.83
N LYS A 314 -37.76 -1.57 9.73
CA LYS A 314 -37.31 -2.72 8.94
C LYS A 314 -35.97 -3.25 9.48
N PRO A 315 -35.74 -4.58 9.44
CA PRO A 315 -34.50 -5.16 9.95
C PRO A 315 -33.30 -4.93 9.05
N THR A 316 -33.48 -4.55 7.78
CA THR A 316 -32.36 -4.32 6.85
C THR A 316 -32.54 -3.01 6.11
N ASP A 317 -31.54 -2.14 6.27
CA ASP A 317 -31.43 -0.87 5.58
C ASP A 317 -30.27 -0.92 4.59
N THR A 318 -30.51 -0.40 3.38
CA THR A 318 -29.49 -0.28 2.33
C THR A 318 -29.42 1.15 1.85
N LEU A 319 -28.22 1.68 1.63
CA LEU A 319 -28.03 3.06 1.20
C LEU A 319 -26.90 3.18 0.18
N SER A 320 -27.23 3.75 -0.98
CA SER A 320 -26.28 4.10 -2.03
C SER A 320 -26.00 5.60 -1.98
N ARG A 321 -24.72 5.99 -2.04
CA ARG A 321 -24.31 7.39 -1.92
C ARG A 321 -23.15 7.74 -2.83
N ILE A 322 -23.27 8.88 -3.50
CA ILE A 322 -22.16 9.57 -4.15
C ILE A 322 -21.74 10.75 -3.26
N SER A 323 -20.45 10.83 -2.95
CA SER A 323 -19.89 11.90 -2.12
C SER A 323 -18.54 12.38 -2.64
N LEU A 324 -18.16 13.57 -2.21
CA LEU A 324 -16.86 14.18 -2.48
C LEU A 324 -16.02 14.12 -1.21
N ILE A 325 -14.78 13.67 -1.33
CA ILE A 325 -13.82 13.51 -0.24
C ILE A 325 -12.64 14.46 -0.45
N TYR A 326 -12.30 15.20 0.60
CA TYR A 326 -11.14 16.06 0.69
C TYR A 326 -10.11 15.50 1.68
N ASP A 327 -8.93 15.15 1.20
CA ASP A 327 -7.80 14.66 2.02
C ASP A 327 -6.92 15.86 2.46
N PHE A 328 -6.58 15.96 3.74
CA PHE A 328 -5.72 17.01 4.30
C PHE A 328 -4.69 16.51 5.32
#